data_AF-A0A2H0ABT0-F1
#
_entry.id   AF-A0A2H0ABT0-F1
#
_cell.length_a   1.000
_cell.length_b   1.000
_cell.length_c   1.000
_cell.angle_alpha   90.00
_cell.angle_beta   90.00
_cell.angle_gamma   90.00
#
_symmetry.space_group_name_H-M   'P 1'
#
loop_
_entity.id
_entity.type
_entity.pdbx_description
1 polymer ?
#
loop_
_entity_poly.entity_id
_entity_poly.type
_entity_poly.pdbx_seq_one_letter_code
_entity_poly.pdbx_strand_id
1 'polypeptide(L)'
;MKTLGFNKGRLTVERRHLLRSQDGFTLIEIISVLVLLGILAAVAVPKFFNLQTQARIQAVNAALAEGVSQVNQASAKFLLINGTPPVNLTSLTGLPTPNNLVTPYNPSGSDFTLTFANAIGHSIRITATGNPGTTVASAKGNKTIPLPR
;
A
#
# COMPACT_ATOMS: atom_id res chain seq x y z
N MET A 1 66.36 71.27 -0.52
CA MET A 1 65.40 70.46 0.27
C MET A 1 64.69 69.50 -0.67
N LYS A 2 64.81 68.20 -0.39
CA LYS A 2 64.18 67.08 -1.10
C LYS A 2 62.75 66.91 -0.57
N THR A 3 61.93 66.14 -1.29
CA THR A 3 60.61 65.53 -0.89
C THR A 3 59.37 66.40 -1.20
N LEU A 4 58.27 65.95 -1.82
CA LEU A 4 57.82 64.65 -2.33
C LEU A 4 56.92 64.86 -3.57
N GLY A 5 57.11 64.02 -4.59
CA GLY A 5 56.17 63.93 -5.71
C GLY A 5 54.87 63.27 -5.28
N PHE A 6 53.75 63.96 -5.48
CA PHE A 6 52.42 63.36 -5.41
C PHE A 6 52.23 62.46 -6.63
N ASN A 7 52.55 61.18 -6.48
CA ASN A 7 52.21 60.14 -7.45
C ASN A 7 50.70 59.94 -7.42
N LYS A 8 50.01 60.29 -8.51
CA LYS A 8 48.59 60.01 -8.71
C LYS A 8 48.41 58.49 -8.76
N GLY A 9 48.11 57.89 -7.62
CA GLY A 9 47.65 56.50 -7.51
C GLY A 9 46.27 56.34 -8.16
N ARG A 10 46.23 56.33 -9.50
CA ARG A 10 45.08 55.84 -10.26
C ARG A 10 45.04 54.33 -10.05
N LEU A 11 44.26 53.88 -9.07
CA LEU A 11 43.91 52.48 -8.89
C LEU A 11 43.05 52.07 -10.09
N THR A 12 43.68 51.65 -11.18
CA THR A 12 43.03 50.85 -12.21
C THR A 12 42.62 49.54 -11.56
N VAL A 13 41.33 49.43 -11.22
CA VAL A 13 40.70 48.17 -10.85
C VAL A 13 40.70 47.31 -12.11
N GLU A 14 41.77 46.55 -12.29
CA GLU A 14 41.81 45.39 -13.17
C GLU A 14 40.75 44.41 -12.67
N ARG A 15 39.52 44.49 -13.21
CA ARG A 15 38.53 43.43 -13.05
C ARG A 15 39.14 42.21 -13.74
N ARG A 16 39.78 41.34 -12.96
CA ARG A 16 40.02 39.96 -13.37
C ARG A 16 38.66 39.34 -13.65
N HIS A 17 38.29 39.31 -14.92
CA HIS A 17 37.22 38.45 -15.40
C HIS A 17 37.77 37.04 -15.19
N LEU A 18 37.47 36.45 -14.04
CA LEU A 18 37.66 35.04 -13.81
C LEU A 18 36.75 34.37 -14.84
N LEU A 19 37.31 33.97 -15.98
CA LEU A 19 36.67 33.12 -16.96
C LEU A 19 36.39 31.80 -16.23
N ARG A 20 35.26 31.75 -15.51
CA ARG A 20 34.68 30.49 -15.08
C ARG A 20 34.35 29.77 -16.37
N SER A 21 35.07 28.68 -16.65
CA SER A 21 34.64 27.69 -17.62
C SER A 21 33.21 27.30 -17.22
N GLN A 22 32.23 27.78 -17.98
CA GLN A 22 30.89 27.25 -17.90
C GLN A 22 30.95 25.94 -18.66
N ASP A 23 31.29 24.87 -17.95
CA ASP A 23 31.12 23.51 -18.43
C ASP A 23 29.60 23.26 -18.50
N GLY A 24 29.00 23.72 -19.59
CA GLY A 24 27.60 23.50 -19.90
C GLY A 24 27.38 22.02 -20.26
N PHE A 25 26.26 21.47 -19.81
CA PHE A 25 25.80 20.15 -20.24
C PHE A 25 25.74 20.10 -21.77
N THR A 26 26.31 19.03 -22.33
CA THR A 26 26.30 18.87 -23.78
C THR A 26 24.94 18.37 -24.26
N LEU A 27 24.54 18.74 -25.48
CA LEU A 27 23.28 18.30 -26.06
C LEU A 27 23.23 16.75 -26.19
N ILE A 28 24.38 16.13 -26.45
CA ILE A 28 24.49 14.67 -26.51
C ILE A 28 24.26 14.00 -25.14
N GLU A 29 24.67 14.66 -24.05
CA GLU A 29 24.48 14.17 -22.69
C GLU A 29 23.00 14.13 -22.31
N ILE A 30 22.25 15.19 -22.65
CA ILE A 30 20.80 15.21 -22.46
C ILE A 30 20.09 14.15 -23.32
N ILE A 31 20.50 13.98 -24.59
CA ILE A 31 19.90 12.96 -25.46
C ILE A 31 20.18 11.55 -24.96
N SER A 32 21.42 11.24 -24.59
CA SER A 32 21.79 9.91 -24.10
C SER A 32 21.02 9.54 -22.83
N VAL A 33 20.82 10.50 -21.91
CA VAL A 33 20.00 10.30 -20.71
C VAL A 33 18.54 10.05 -21.06
N LEU A 34 17.97 10.80 -22.00
CA LEU A 34 16.56 10.61 -22.40
C LEU A 34 16.34 9.24 -23.08
N VAL A 35 17.30 8.78 -23.89
CA VAL A 35 17.29 7.43 -24.47
C VAL A 35 17.36 6.36 -23.38
N LEU A 36 18.28 6.50 -22.42
CA LEU A 36 18.40 5.56 -21.31
C LEU A 36 17.13 5.53 -20.44
N LEU A 37 16.57 6.69 -20.08
CA LEU A 37 15.31 6.78 -19.35
C LEU A 37 14.15 6.17 -20.14
N GLY A 38 14.13 6.32 -21.47
CA GLY A 38 13.15 5.68 -22.35
C GLY A 38 13.20 4.15 -22.28
N ILE A 39 14.39 3.56 -22.34
CA ILE A 39 14.57 2.11 -22.24
C ILE A 39 14.15 1.62 -20.84
N LEU A 40 14.58 2.30 -19.77
CA LEU A 40 14.23 1.94 -18.40
C LEU A 40 12.71 2.04 -18.16
N ALA A 41 12.05 3.08 -18.68
CA ALA A 41 10.60 3.23 -18.56
C ALA A 41 9.85 2.10 -19.29
N ALA A 42 10.30 1.73 -20.50
CA ALA A 42 9.67 0.67 -21.29
C ALA A 42 9.65 -0.68 -20.57
N VAL A 43 10.71 -1.00 -19.79
CA VAL A 43 10.77 -2.26 -19.01
C VAL A 43 10.14 -2.14 -17.62
N ALA A 44 10.22 -0.97 -16.98
CA ALA A 44 9.76 -0.79 -15.60
C ALA A 44 8.23 -0.68 -15.50
N VAL A 45 7.58 -0.01 -16.44
CA VAL A 45 6.14 0.27 -16.39
C VAL A 45 5.28 -1.00 -16.38
N PRO A 46 5.46 -1.98 -17.29
CA PRO A 46 4.67 -3.21 -17.27
C PRO A 46 4.87 -4.02 -15.98
N LYS A 47 6.11 -4.07 -15.48
CA LYS A 47 6.45 -4.77 -14.24
C LYS A 47 5.75 -4.13 -13.04
N PHE A 48 5.71 -2.80 -12.98
CA PHE A 48 5.04 -2.06 -11.91
C PHE A 48 3.54 -2.36 -11.85
N PHE A 49 2.84 -2.41 -12.99
CA PHE A 49 1.42 -2.79 -13.04
C PHE A 49 1.17 -4.23 -12.57
N ASN A 50 2.05 -5.15 -12.93
CA ASN A 50 1.96 -6.54 -12.47
C ASN A 50 2.14 -6.62 -10.94
N LEU A 51 3.15 -5.94 -10.39
CA LEU A 51 3.37 -5.89 -8.94
C LEU A 51 2.19 -5.30 -8.17
N GLN A 52 1.58 -4.23 -8.67
CA GLN A 52 0.36 -3.68 -8.05
C GLN A 52 -0.80 -4.68 -8.05
N THR A 53 -1.00 -5.39 -9.16
CA THR A 53 -2.04 -6.42 -9.26
C THR A 53 -1.79 -7.55 -8.27
N GLN A 54 -0.56 -8.05 -8.19
CA GLN A 54 -0.18 -9.08 -7.23
C GLN A 54 -0.36 -8.60 -5.79
N ALA A 55 0.09 -7.39 -5.46
CA ALA A 55 -0.08 -6.80 -4.13
C ALA A 55 -1.55 -6.73 -3.72
N ARG A 56 -2.44 -6.32 -4.64
CA ARG A 56 -3.88 -6.27 -4.40
C ARG A 56 -4.47 -7.66 -4.14
N ILE A 57 -4.07 -8.67 -4.91
CA ILE A 57 -4.52 -10.05 -4.70
C ILE A 57 -4.07 -10.56 -3.32
N GLN A 58 -2.81 -10.31 -2.95
CA GLN A 58 -2.30 -10.74 -1.64
C GLN A 58 -2.97 -10.01 -0.48
N ALA A 59 -3.28 -8.72 -0.64
CA ALA A 59 -4.01 -7.96 0.36
C ALA A 59 -5.43 -8.52 0.60
N VAL A 60 -6.14 -8.90 -0.48
CA VAL A 60 -7.43 -9.60 -0.37
C VAL A 60 -7.27 -10.95 0.34
N ASN A 61 -6.25 -11.73 0.00
CA ASN A 61 -6.00 -13.02 0.65
C ASN A 61 -5.71 -12.88 2.14
N ALA A 62 -4.96 -11.85 2.53
CA ALA A 62 -4.67 -11.53 3.93
C ALA A 62 -5.96 -11.15 4.68
N ALA A 63 -6.79 -10.29 4.10
CA ALA A 63 -8.08 -9.92 4.67
C ALA A 63 -9.01 -11.13 4.82
N LEU A 64 -9.04 -12.04 3.85
CA LEU A 64 -9.80 -13.28 3.94
C LEU A 64 -9.26 -14.21 5.03
N ALA A 65 -7.94 -14.32 5.19
CA ALA A 65 -7.31 -15.12 6.24
C ALA A 65 -7.65 -14.59 7.65
N GLU A 66 -7.70 -13.26 7.81
CA GLU A 66 -8.18 -12.63 9.02
C GLU A 66 -9.64 -13.04 9.32
N GLY A 67 -10.53 -12.95 8.33
CA GLY A 67 -11.91 -13.39 8.48
C GLY A 67 -12.04 -14.87 8.85
N VAL A 68 -11.18 -15.74 8.32
CA VAL A 68 -11.13 -17.16 8.72
C VAL A 68 -10.75 -17.30 10.19
N SER A 69 -9.74 -16.57 10.65
CA SER A 69 -9.32 -16.57 12.05
C SER A 69 -10.47 -16.14 12.97
N GLN A 70 -11.24 -15.13 12.58
CA GLN A 70 -12.39 -14.65 13.36
C GLN A 70 -13.49 -15.71 13.48
N VAL A 71 -13.84 -16.40 12.38
CA VAL A 71 -14.82 -17.50 12.39
C VAL A 71 -14.34 -18.65 13.27
N ASN A 72 -13.05 -19.01 13.19
CA ASN A 72 -12.48 -20.07 14.01
C ASN A 72 -12.50 -19.73 15.50
N GLN A 73 -12.14 -18.50 15.87
CA GLN A 73 -12.20 -18.03 17.26
C GLN A 73 -13.63 -18.01 17.79
N ALA A 74 -14.59 -17.51 17.01
CA ALA A 74 -15.99 -17.52 17.38
C ALA A 74 -16.53 -18.95 17.54
N SER A 75 -16.14 -19.86 16.65
CA SER A 75 -16.56 -21.26 16.70
C SER A 75 -16.00 -21.98 17.92
N ALA A 76 -14.70 -21.79 18.21
CA ALA A 76 -14.07 -22.34 19.41
C ALA A 76 -14.76 -21.84 20.69
N LYS A 77 -15.08 -20.54 20.75
CA LYS A 77 -15.75 -19.97 21.92
C LYS A 77 -17.20 -20.44 22.03
N PHE A 78 -17.92 -20.65 20.93
CA PHE A 78 -19.26 -21.23 20.94
C PHE A 78 -19.26 -22.66 21.51
N LEU A 79 -18.30 -23.49 21.07
CA LEU A 79 -18.08 -24.84 21.57
C LEU A 79 -17.83 -24.87 23.08
N LEU A 80 -17.01 -23.94 23.59
CA LEU A 80 -16.71 -23.85 25.02
C LEU A 80 -17.93 -23.51 25.88
N ILE A 81 -18.86 -22.72 25.37
CA ILE A 81 -20.04 -22.26 26.13
C ILE A 81 -21.20 -23.25 26.03
N ASN A 82 -21.45 -23.79 24.84
CA ASN A 82 -22.64 -24.59 24.55
C ASN A 82 -22.37 -26.10 24.54
N GLY A 83 -21.10 -26.52 24.65
CA GLY A 83 -20.71 -27.93 24.60
C GLY A 83 -21.03 -28.63 23.27
N THR A 84 -21.46 -27.88 22.25
CA THR A 84 -21.88 -28.37 20.94
C THR A 84 -21.31 -27.49 19.83
N PRO A 85 -20.99 -28.05 18.66
CA PRO A 85 -20.46 -27.28 17.54
C PRO A 85 -21.47 -26.28 16.99
N PRO A 86 -21.00 -25.13 16.47
CA PRO A 86 -21.86 -24.16 15.81
C PRO A 86 -22.41 -24.74 14.50
N VAL A 87 -23.71 -24.57 14.26
CA VAL A 87 -24.37 -25.15 13.07
C VAL A 87 -24.45 -24.18 11.90
N ASN A 88 -24.37 -22.88 12.17
CA ASN A 88 -24.48 -21.81 11.21
C ASN A 88 -23.95 -20.49 11.79
N LEU A 89 -23.99 -19.42 10.98
CA LEU A 89 -23.58 -18.09 11.39
C LEU A 89 -24.34 -17.62 12.62
N THR A 90 -25.65 -17.90 12.72
CA THR A 90 -26.49 -17.45 13.86
C THR A 90 -26.00 -17.99 15.21
N SER A 91 -25.45 -19.22 15.25
CA SER A 91 -24.79 -19.76 16.45
C SER A 91 -23.62 -18.90 16.93
N LEU A 92 -22.93 -18.22 16.01
CA LEU A 92 -21.74 -17.42 16.29
C LEU A 92 -22.06 -15.96 16.62
N THR A 93 -23.32 -15.56 16.53
CA THR A 93 -23.77 -14.17 16.73
C THR A 93 -24.01 -13.88 18.20
N GLY A 94 -23.71 -12.65 18.65
CA GLY A 94 -23.92 -12.23 20.04
C GLY A 94 -22.90 -12.76 21.05
N LEU A 95 -21.91 -13.52 20.61
CA LEU A 95 -20.77 -13.90 21.42
C LEU A 95 -19.88 -12.66 21.63
N PRO A 96 -19.30 -12.42 22.82
CA PRO A 96 -18.36 -11.33 23.03
C PRO A 96 -17.02 -11.67 22.37
N THR A 97 -17.00 -11.73 21.05
CA THR A 97 -15.81 -11.67 20.22
C THR A 97 -15.52 -10.20 19.93
N PRO A 98 -14.26 -9.83 19.64
CA PRO A 98 -13.92 -8.46 19.27
C PRO A 98 -14.83 -7.90 18.16
N ASN A 99 -15.34 -8.80 17.30
CA ASN A 99 -16.11 -8.46 16.12
C ASN A 99 -17.39 -9.31 16.12
N ASN A 100 -18.56 -8.69 15.98
CA ASN A 100 -19.82 -9.39 15.81
C ASN A 100 -19.92 -9.83 14.35
N LEU A 101 -19.84 -11.14 14.07
CA LEU A 101 -19.75 -11.72 12.71
C LEU A 101 -20.97 -11.42 11.80
N VAL A 102 -21.95 -10.65 12.27
CA VAL A 102 -23.14 -10.23 11.50
C VAL A 102 -22.98 -8.84 10.88
N THR A 103 -22.24 -7.96 11.56
CA THR A 103 -22.01 -6.61 11.05
C THR A 103 -20.80 -6.62 10.12
N PRO A 104 -20.84 -5.86 9.01
CA PRO A 104 -19.65 -5.59 8.23
C PRO A 104 -18.52 -5.13 9.16
N TYR A 105 -17.48 -5.93 9.27
CA TYR A 105 -16.35 -5.66 10.13
C TYR A 105 -15.30 -4.91 9.34
N ASN A 106 -15.09 -3.67 9.72
CA ASN A 106 -13.95 -2.89 9.26
C ASN A 106 -13.08 -2.65 10.50
N PRO A 107 -11.93 -3.33 10.64
CA PRO A 107 -10.96 -2.96 11.67
C PRO A 107 -10.66 -1.47 11.51
N SER A 108 -10.89 -0.66 12.54
CA SER A 108 -10.90 0.81 12.47
C SER A 108 -9.81 1.41 11.56
N GLY A 109 -10.21 1.83 10.35
CA GLY A 109 -9.31 2.46 9.37
C GLY A 109 -8.62 1.52 8.40
N SER A 110 -9.03 0.25 8.32
CA SER A 110 -8.42 -0.72 7.41
C SER A 110 -8.88 -0.53 5.96
N ASP A 111 -8.10 -1.11 5.05
CA ASP A 111 -8.35 -1.08 3.62
C ASP A 111 -9.53 -1.97 3.18
N PHE A 112 -10.01 -2.87 4.05
CA PHE A 112 -11.04 -3.86 3.72
C PHE A 112 -12.17 -3.90 4.74
N THR A 113 -13.39 -4.09 4.23
CA THR A 113 -14.55 -4.50 5.02
C THR A 113 -14.79 -5.99 4.82
N LEU A 114 -14.86 -6.73 5.92
CA LEU A 114 -15.21 -8.15 5.95
C LEU A 114 -16.71 -8.33 6.20
N THR A 115 -17.35 -9.17 5.41
CA THR A 115 -18.73 -9.61 5.66
C THR A 115 -18.80 -11.13 5.69
N PHE A 116 -19.68 -11.65 6.54
CA PHE A 116 -19.87 -13.08 6.73
C PHE A 116 -21.31 -13.46 6.41
N ALA A 117 -21.49 -14.61 5.77
CA ALA A 117 -22.79 -15.14 5.42
C ALA A 117 -22.79 -16.66 5.55
N ASN A 118 -23.96 -17.24 5.85
CA ASN A 118 -24.17 -18.67 5.67
C ASN A 118 -23.93 -19.03 4.20
N ALA A 119 -23.19 -20.11 3.98
CA ALA A 119 -23.04 -20.72 2.67
C ALA A 119 -23.77 -22.07 2.64
N ILE A 120 -23.79 -22.72 1.48
CA ILE A 120 -24.45 -24.01 1.32
C ILE A 120 -23.77 -25.04 2.24
N GLY A 121 -24.58 -25.86 2.91
CA GLY A 121 -24.10 -26.84 3.88
C GLY A 121 -23.62 -26.20 5.19
N HIS A 122 -22.76 -26.93 5.91
CA HIS A 122 -22.21 -26.53 7.21
C HIS A 122 -21.00 -25.60 7.04
N SER A 123 -21.20 -24.46 6.36
CA SER A 123 -20.09 -23.57 5.98
C SER A 123 -20.44 -22.08 6.04
N ILE A 124 -19.41 -21.26 6.23
CA ILE A 124 -19.49 -19.80 6.26
C ILE A 124 -18.70 -19.23 5.08
N ARG A 125 -19.33 -18.32 4.33
CA ARG A 125 -18.67 -17.50 3.32
C ARG A 125 -18.22 -16.19 3.94
N ILE A 126 -16.92 -15.93 3.82
CA ILE A 126 -16.26 -14.68 4.14
C ILE A 126 -16.10 -13.89 2.85
N THR A 127 -16.40 -12.61 2.86
CA THR A 127 -16.19 -11.71 1.72
C THR A 127 -15.39 -10.50 2.17
N ALA A 128 -14.22 -10.32 1.58
CA ALA A 128 -13.42 -9.11 1.73
C ALA A 128 -13.76 -8.14 0.59
N THR A 129 -14.15 -6.92 0.95
CA THR A 129 -14.46 -5.84 0.01
C THR A 129 -13.58 -4.65 0.32
N GLY A 130 -12.80 -4.18 -0.65
CA GLY A 130 -11.96 -3.02 -0.46
C GLY A 130 -12.79 -1.76 -0.26
N ASN A 131 -12.35 -0.90 0.67
CA ASN A 131 -13.10 0.30 1.04
C ASN A 131 -12.94 1.39 -0.03
N PRO A 132 -13.99 2.16 -0.33
CA PRO A 132 -13.88 3.34 -1.21
C PRO A 132 -12.80 4.31 -0.73
N GLY A 133 -12.03 4.89 -1.65
CA GLY A 133 -10.93 5.80 -1.33
C GLY A 133 -9.60 5.13 -0.99
N THR A 134 -9.54 3.79 -0.98
CA THR A 134 -8.30 3.03 -0.78
C THR A 134 -7.72 2.54 -2.11
N THR A 135 -6.45 2.12 -2.10
CA THR A 135 -5.79 1.52 -3.29
C THR A 135 -6.39 0.17 -3.71
N VAL A 136 -7.25 -0.39 -2.86
CA VAL A 136 -7.94 -1.66 -3.02
C VAL A 136 -9.45 -1.50 -3.22
N ALA A 137 -9.98 -0.29 -3.44
CA ALA A 137 -11.44 -0.05 -3.52
C ALA A 137 -12.20 -0.95 -4.52
N SER A 138 -11.54 -1.41 -5.59
CA SER A 138 -12.11 -2.34 -6.58
C SER A 138 -11.83 -3.82 -6.29
N ALA A 139 -11.07 -4.12 -5.24
CA ALA A 139 -10.68 -5.46 -4.87
C ALA A 139 -11.80 -6.14 -4.08
N LYS A 140 -12.20 -7.33 -4.55
CA LYS A 140 -13.19 -8.16 -3.87
C LYS A 140 -12.76 -9.61 -3.93
N GLY A 141 -12.85 -10.30 -2.81
CA GLY A 141 -12.58 -11.73 -2.72
C GLY A 141 -13.58 -12.41 -1.82
N ASN A 142 -13.81 -13.70 -2.06
CA ASN A 142 -14.60 -14.53 -1.18
C ASN A 142 -13.83 -15.81 -0.83
N LYS A 143 -14.12 -16.35 0.35
CA LYS A 143 -13.62 -17.64 0.79
C LYS A 143 -14.68 -18.32 1.63
N THR A 144 -15.01 -19.56 1.29
CA THR A 144 -15.93 -20.38 2.07
C THR A 144 -15.14 -21.36 2.90
N ILE A 145 -15.44 -21.42 4.20
CA ILE A 145 -14.83 -22.36 5.13
C ILE A 145 -15.90 -23.23 5.79
N PRO A 146 -15.65 -24.54 5.99
CA PRO A 146 -16.54 -25.38 6.76
C PRO A 146 -16.50 -24.99 8.24
N LEU A 147 -17.63 -25.11 8.93
CA LEU A 147 -17.70 -25.01 10.38
C LEU A 147 -17.16 -26.28 11.04
N PRO A 148 -16.45 -26.16 12.18
CA PRO A 148 -15.99 -27.31 12.94
C PRO A 148 -17.17 -28.13 13.48
N ARG A 149 -16.95 -29.44 13.62
CA ARG A 149 -17.90 -30.41 14.18
C ARG A 149 -17.52 -30.78 15.60
#